data_AF-A0A3B1IQW8-F1
#
_entry.id   AF-A0A3B1IQW8-F1
#
_cell.length_a   1.000
_cell.length_b   1.000
_cell.length_c   1.000
_cell.angle_alpha   90.00
_cell.angle_beta   90.00
_cell.angle_gamma   90.00
#
_symmetry.space_group_name_H-M   'P 1'
#
loop_
_entity.id
_entity.type
_entity.pdbx_description
1 polymer ?
#
loop_
_entity_poly.entity_id
_entity_poly.type
_entity_poly.pdbx_seq_one_letter_code
_entity_poly.pdbx_strand_id
1 'polypeptide(L)' 'MSLFQSALDFLAAAGAGGAGSAGAASRDQNDFVGQIVELGDTKLRIKRVIAEGGFAFVYEAQDLGSGKDFALKVSWWTL' A
#
# COMPACT_ATOMS: atom_id res chain seq x y z
N MET A 1 20.30 -34.49 7.41
CA MET A 1 19.18 -34.00 6.56
C MET A 1 19.79 -33.51 5.25
N SER A 2 19.36 -34.08 4.12
CA SER A 2 20.09 -33.98 2.84
C SER A 2 19.79 -32.69 2.09
N LEU A 3 20.82 -31.89 1.82
CA LEU A 3 20.78 -30.67 1.00
C LEU A 3 20.20 -30.90 -0.40
N PHE A 4 20.31 -32.12 -0.91
CA PHE A 4 19.76 -32.52 -2.20
C PHE A 4 18.23 -32.43 -2.26
N GLN A 5 17.55 -32.58 -1.12
CA GLN A 5 16.09 -32.49 -1.05
C GLN A 5 15.61 -31.03 -1.16
N SER A 6 16.40 -30.06 -0.70
CA SER A 6 16.06 -28.64 -0.71
C SER A 6 16.17 -28.02 -2.11
N ALA A 7 17.15 -28.42 -2.91
CA ALA A 7 17.31 -27.90 -4.27
C ALA A 7 16.22 -28.41 -5.21
N LEU A 8 15.75 -29.65 -5.02
CA LEU A 8 14.64 -30.22 -5.80
C LEU A 8 13.31 -29.55 -5.51
N ASP A 9 13.04 -29.15 -4.27
CA ASP A 9 11.83 -28.39 -3.91
C ASP A 9 11.85 -26.98 -4.53
N PHE A 10 13.03 -26.33 -4.52
CA PHE A 10 13.23 -25.03 -5.16
C PHE A 10 13.11 -25.09 -6.69
N LEU A 11 13.64 -26.15 -7.31
CA LEU A 11 13.52 -26.35 -8.76
C LEU A 11 12.12 -26.84 -9.16
N ALA A 12 11.41 -27.59 -8.30
CA ALA A 12 10.01 -27.92 -8.53
C ALA A 12 9.12 -26.67 -8.46
N ALA A 13 9.39 -25.75 -7.53
CA ALA A 13 8.76 -24.43 -7.47
C ALA A 13 9.11 -23.53 -8.67
N ALA A 14 10.29 -23.71 -9.29
CA ALA A 14 10.72 -22.94 -10.46
C ALA A 14 10.41 -23.64 -11.81
N GLY A 15 10.14 -24.95 -11.82
CA GLY A 15 10.12 -25.80 -13.02
C GLY A 15 8.77 -26.41 -13.37
N ALA A 16 7.79 -26.43 -12.47
CA ALA A 16 6.41 -26.78 -12.80
C ALA A 16 5.63 -25.50 -13.09
N GLY A 17 5.49 -25.20 -14.39
CA GLY A 17 4.73 -24.09 -14.99
C GLY A 17 3.76 -23.34 -14.08
N GLY A 18 4.10 -22.09 -13.79
CA GLY A 18 3.23 -21.17 -13.09
C GLY A 18 3.98 -19.89 -12.76
N ALA A 19 4.14 -19.03 -13.77
CA ALA A 19 4.56 -17.64 -13.56
C ALA A 19 3.45 -16.89 -12.78
N GLY A 20 3.34 -17.21 -11.50
CA GLY A 20 2.57 -16.50 -10.50
C GLY A 20 3.54 -15.85 -9.54
N SER A 21 3.46 -14.52 -9.46
CA SER A 21 4.02 -13.71 -8.38
C SER A 21 5.54 -13.48 -8.37
N ALA A 22 6.09 -13.05 -9.50
CA ALA A 22 7.14 -12.02 -9.47
C ALA A 22 6.50 -10.67 -9.07
N GLY A 23 6.20 -10.51 -7.79
CA GLY A 23 5.64 -9.29 -7.21
C GLY A 23 6.05 -9.03 -5.75
N ALA A 24 6.98 -9.82 -5.23
CA ALA A 24 7.44 -9.77 -3.84
C ALA A 24 8.67 -8.87 -3.64
N ALA A 25 8.70 -7.71 -4.33
CA ALA A 25 9.78 -6.72 -4.17
C ALA A 25 9.24 -5.29 -4.37
N SER A 26 8.13 -4.92 -3.72
CA SER A 26 7.66 -3.53 -3.62
C SER A 26 6.43 -3.41 -2.70
N ARG A 27 6.48 -3.91 -1.45
CA ARG A 27 5.34 -3.73 -0.50
C ARG A 27 5.66 -2.92 0.76
N ASP A 28 6.93 -2.69 1.07
CA ASP A 28 7.31 -2.15 2.39
C ASP A 28 7.69 -0.65 2.40
N GLN A 29 7.46 0.10 1.33
CA GLN A 29 7.78 1.54 1.28
C GLN A 29 6.53 2.46 1.29
N ASN A 30 5.33 1.90 1.40
CA ASN A 30 4.08 2.66 1.24
C ASN A 30 3.00 2.25 2.25
N ASP A 31 3.39 2.08 3.52
CA ASP A 31 2.50 1.59 4.58
C ASP A 31 1.27 2.49 4.87
N PHE A 32 1.21 3.70 4.29
CA PHE A 32 0.05 4.60 4.33
C PHE A 32 -0.71 4.74 3.00
N VAL A 33 -0.14 4.29 1.89
CA VAL A 33 -0.81 4.35 0.58
C VAL A 33 -1.60 3.08 0.37
N GLY A 34 -2.92 3.23 0.33
CA GLY A 34 -3.86 2.13 0.34
C GLY A 34 -4.57 1.95 1.68
N GLN A 35 -4.15 2.65 2.74
CA GLN A 35 -4.94 2.72 3.96
C GLN A 35 -6.23 3.50 3.73
N ILE A 36 -7.28 3.03 4.36
CA ILE A 36 -8.60 3.65 4.34
C ILE A 36 -8.74 4.43 5.63
N VAL A 37 -8.81 5.75 5.51
CA VAL A 37 -9.08 6.65 6.64
C VAL A 37 -10.58 6.88 6.68
N GLU A 38 -11.19 6.55 7.81
CA GLU A 38 -12.60 6.80 8.07
C GLU A 38 -12.75 8.18 8.71
N LEU A 39 -13.33 9.14 7.96
CA LEU A 39 -13.69 10.46 8.48
C LEU A 39 -15.21 10.50 8.65
N GLY A 40 -15.66 10.25 9.88
CA GLY A 40 -17.08 10.11 10.18
C GLY A 40 -17.69 8.96 9.37
N ASP A 41 -18.66 9.28 8.52
CA ASP A 41 -19.34 8.30 7.66
C ASP A 41 -18.64 8.06 6.31
N THR A 42 -17.59 8.82 6.00
CA THR A 42 -16.91 8.77 4.68
C THR A 42 -15.60 8.00 4.78
N LYS A 43 -15.42 7.02 3.90
CA LYS A 43 -14.20 6.21 3.81
C LYS A 43 -13.32 6.70 2.66
N LEU A 44 -12.19 7.32 3.00
CA LEU A 44 -11.25 7.86 2.03
C LEU A 44 -9.98 6.99 1.99
N ARG A 45 -9.64 6.48 0.80
CA ARG A 45 -8.42 5.72 0.57
C ARG A 45 -7.27 6.65 0.22
N ILE A 46 -6.25 6.73 1.05
CA ILE A 46 -5.06 7.55 0.78
C ILE A 46 -4.32 6.95 -0.42
N LYS A 47 -4.17 7.72 -1.49
CA LYS A 47 -3.43 7.35 -2.70
C LYS A 47 -1.97 7.74 -2.63
N ARG A 48 -1.66 8.94 -2.13
CA ARG A 48 -0.29 9.44 -1.95
C ARG A 48 -0.27 10.72 -1.13
N VAL A 49 0.90 11.08 -0.60
CA VAL A 49 1.15 12.44 -0.10
C VAL A 49 1.35 13.36 -1.30
N ILE A 50 0.66 14.50 -1.31
CA ILE A 50 0.81 15.52 -2.37
C ILE A 50 1.54 16.76 -1.90
N ALA A 51 1.55 17.03 -0.60
CA ALA A 51 2.38 18.08 -0.02
C ALA A 51 2.70 17.77 1.44
N GLU A 52 3.94 18.04 1.82
CA GLU A 52 4.38 18.11 3.20
C GLU A 52 4.69 19.56 3.51
N GLY A 53 4.20 20.05 4.64
CA GLY A 53 4.52 21.36 5.17
C GLY A 53 4.78 21.25 6.66
N GLY A 54 5.65 22.11 7.19
CA GLY A 54 6.02 22.10 8.62
C GLY A 54 4.86 22.32 9.60
N PHE A 55 3.67 22.68 9.08
CA PHE A 55 2.44 22.89 9.87
C PHE A 55 1.29 21.95 9.48
N ALA A 56 1.36 21.33 8.29
CA ALA A 56 0.29 20.48 7.79
C ALA A 56 0.78 19.51 6.70
N PHE A 57 0.15 18.33 6.67
CA PHE A 57 0.33 17.35 5.60
C PHE A 57 -0.89 17.33 4.70
N VAL A 58 -0.67 17.19 3.39
CA VAL A 58 -1.73 17.07 2.39
C VAL A 58 -1.61 15.73 1.68
N TYR A 59 -2.69 14.95 1.73
CA TYR A 59 -2.81 13.64 1.09
C TYR A 59 -3.84 13.71 -0.03
N GLU A 60 -3.56 13.04 -1.15
CA GLU A 60 -4.59 12.66 -2.11
C GLU A 60 -5.31 11.43 -1.55
N ALA A 61 -6.63 11.53 -1.38
CA ALA A 61 -7.45 10.44 -0.93
C ALA A 61 -8.64 10.26 -1.88
N GLN A 62 -9.00 9.04 -2.20
CA GLN A 62 -10.14 8.73 -3.05
C GLN A 62 -11.29 8.20 -2.20
N ASP A 63 -12.48 8.76 -2.38
CA ASP A 63 -13.68 8.23 -1.75
C ASP A 63 -14.07 6.88 -2.37
N LEU A 64 -14.24 5.87 -1.52
CA LEU A 64 -14.64 4.53 -1.95
C LEU A 64 -16.12 4.46 -2.35
N GLY A 65 -16.95 5.37 -1.85
CA GLY A 65 -18.39 5.41 -2.16
C GLY A 65 -18.68 6.05 -3.52
N SER A 66 -18.11 7.22 -3.79
CA SER A 66 -18.36 7.98 -5.03
C SER A 66 -17.24 7.93 -6.07
N GLY A 67 -16.07 7.39 -5.73
CA GLY A 67 -14.89 7.34 -6.61
C GLY A 67 -14.22 8.70 -6.85
N LYS A 68 -14.69 9.77 -6.19
CA LYS A 68 -14.14 11.12 -6.31
C LYS A 68 -12.81 11.24 -5.57
N ASP A 69 -11.90 11.98 -6.17
CA ASP A 69 -10.62 12.33 -5.56
C ASP A 69 -10.77 13.57 -4.67
N PHE A 70 -10.18 13.49 -3.47
CA PHE A 70 -10.20 14.50 -2.42
C PHE A 70 -8.78 14.81 -1.96
N ALA A 71 -8.57 16.04 -1.48
CA ALA A 71 -7.33 16.44 -0.82
C ALA A 71 -7.56 16.49 0.69
N LEU A 72 -6.94 15.59 1.44
CA LEU A 72 -6.99 15.54 2.89
C LEU A 72 -5.88 16.42 3.46
N LYS A 73 -6.22 17.54 4.10
CA LYS A 73 -5.24 18.41 4.76
C LYS A 73 -5.30 18.22 6.28
N VAL A 74 -4.23 17.72 6.87
CA VAL A 74 -4.07 17.49 8.31
C VAL A 74 -3.16 18.58 8.88
N SER A 75 -3.72 19.51 9.65
CA SER A 75 -2.96 20.60 10.30
C SER A 75 -2.83 20.39 11.80
N TRP A 76 -1.63 20.60 12.34
CA TRP A 76 -1.30 20.37 13.75
C TRP A 76 -1.64 21.54 14.69
N TRP A 77 -2.17 22.67 14.19
CA TRP A 77 -2.45 23.88 14.97
C TRP A 77 -3.92 24.08 15.37
N THR A 78 -4.79 23.13 15.06
CA THR A 78 -6.21 23.19 15.39
C THR A 78 -6.55 22.09 16.39
N LEU A 79 -6.31 22.36 17.67
CA LEU A 79 -6.87 21.68 18.83
C LEU A 79 -7.58 22.72 19.70
#